data_AF-A0A9X1GKP8-F1
#
_entry.id   AF-A0A9X1GKP8-F1
#
_cell.length_a   1.000
_cell.length_b   1.000
_cell.length_c   1.000
_cell.angle_alpha   90.00
_cell.angle_beta   90.00
_cell.angle_gamma   90.00
#
_symmetry.space_group_name_H-M   'P 1'
#
loop_
_entity.id
_entity.type
_entity.pdbx_description
1 polymer ?
#
loop_
_entity_poly.entity_id
_entity_poly.type
_entity_poly.pdbx_seq_one_letter_code
_entity_poly.pdbx_strand_id
1 'polypeptide(L)'
;MPVQQLKNKLPVTLFILLSGVAITQSIGCSKLYFDNNKNVADAQTPPKPAPQEIIQAGEVRALPGKLDTIPVFNSNSPEWVKTEGVLLSTFPPNGKTVPAAHLNFPFQGRFDLFAHHYSHTPKDLQTLYLGIVLHNPGKKSVTVDVLQGASYLMQDAPFVTLAPYIENNDGKAFSGPGNRAVADVLRGVRQADFPAKLVIPAGKSRMLLNHPIPVRNLEKPVNGRSSFFRLRSGGKVYTASLAMYAKKNADGSDRAPTLAEWQALLNNGNFAGPRDKVPTAPDAKGGQLIYGRVAGVSQGSRWEAKLVDKPETQTLTIPQPGKAISYPIATLRAGRLGTEQSQTAKMLVRYADTAYEAHGNYGVEYNLSLPLSNNTEKAQTVSMTLETPLKDDKLAQGGVRFRKPSLDFPFFRGTVRLRYADDQGEQRTRYVHLWHRTGQVLEPLTKVVLQPGMRRMVQLDLIYPPDSTPPQVLTVRTLEK
;
A
#
# COMPACT_ATOMS: atom_id res chain seq x y z
N MET A 1 51.88 2.62 -21.38
CA MET A 1 51.77 4.01 -20.89
C MET A 1 50.46 4.59 -21.39
N PRO A 2 49.70 5.31 -20.55
CA PRO A 2 48.27 5.53 -20.74
C PRO A 2 47.95 6.85 -21.44
N VAL A 3 46.80 6.89 -22.12
CA VAL A 3 46.13 8.13 -22.54
C VAL A 3 44.93 8.37 -21.63
N GLN A 4 44.90 9.56 -21.04
CA GLN A 4 43.93 10.05 -20.06
C GLN A 4 42.50 10.13 -20.63
N GLN A 5 41.52 9.68 -19.84
CA GLN A 5 40.13 10.13 -19.97
C GLN A 5 39.78 11.11 -18.84
N LEU A 6 39.32 12.29 -19.25
CA LEU A 6 38.87 13.37 -18.38
C LEU A 6 37.67 12.94 -17.53
N LYS A 7 37.77 13.17 -16.22
CA LYS A 7 36.65 13.15 -15.27
C LYS A 7 35.96 14.52 -15.29
N ASN A 8 34.76 14.60 -15.86
CA ASN A 8 33.85 15.70 -15.57
C ASN A 8 33.05 15.37 -14.30
N LYS A 9 33.34 16.09 -13.22
CA LYS A 9 32.53 16.13 -12.00
C LYS A 9 31.38 17.13 -12.22
N LEU A 10 30.13 16.67 -12.14
CA LEU A 10 28.99 17.56 -11.86
C LEU A 10 28.72 17.61 -10.35
N PRO A 11 28.24 18.74 -9.81
CA PRO A 11 28.06 18.92 -8.38
C PRO A 11 26.82 18.15 -7.90
N VAL A 12 27.00 17.35 -6.85
CA VAL A 12 25.93 16.65 -6.13
C VAL A 12 25.16 17.67 -5.30
N THR A 13 23.91 17.93 -5.68
CA THR A 13 22.98 18.71 -4.87
C THR A 13 22.42 17.83 -3.74
N LEU A 14 22.68 18.27 -2.51
CA LEU A 14 22.27 17.67 -1.25
C LEU A 14 20.73 17.66 -1.13
N PHE A 15 20.11 16.47 -1.04
CA PHE A 15 18.69 16.33 -0.68
C PHE A 15 18.55 15.71 0.71
N ILE A 16 18.02 16.50 1.64
CA ILE A 16 17.63 16.09 2.99
C ILE A 16 16.28 15.38 2.88
N LEU A 17 16.26 14.05 3.10
CA LEU A 17 15.03 13.31 3.37
C LEU A 17 14.69 13.46 4.86
N LEU A 18 13.76 14.37 5.17
CA LEU A 18 13.09 14.45 6.46
C LEU A 18 11.73 13.75 6.34
N SER A 19 11.64 12.53 6.84
CA SER A 19 10.38 11.80 7.00
C SER A 19 9.61 12.42 8.16
N GLY A 20 8.68 13.32 7.85
CA GLY A 20 7.87 14.04 8.81
C GLY A 20 6.93 13.13 9.60
N VAL A 21 7.13 13.10 10.91
CA VAL A 21 6.05 12.91 11.87
C VAL A 21 5.15 14.15 11.76
N ALA A 22 3.88 14.00 11.42
CA ALA A 22 2.92 15.09 11.53
C ALA A 22 2.67 15.38 13.01
N ILE A 23 3.46 16.30 13.58
CA ILE A 23 3.22 16.93 14.88
C ILE A 23 2.64 18.31 14.59
N THR A 24 1.37 18.52 14.93
CA THR A 24 0.82 19.86 15.12
C THR A 24 1.40 20.40 16.43
N GLN A 25 2.41 21.26 16.37
CA GLN A 25 2.87 22.00 17.55
C GLN A 25 2.18 23.36 17.59
N SER A 26 1.27 23.51 18.54
CA SER A 26 0.80 24.79 19.04
C SER A 26 1.22 24.91 20.50
N ILE A 27 2.42 25.42 20.76
CA ILE A 27 2.82 25.94 22.08
C ILE A 27 3.71 27.16 21.86
N GLY A 28 3.31 28.28 22.46
CA GLY A 28 4.01 29.57 22.38
C GLY A 28 5.38 29.52 23.03
N CYS A 29 6.34 30.18 22.38
CA CYS A 29 7.68 30.38 22.92
C CYS A 29 7.79 31.77 23.56
N SER A 30 8.08 31.75 24.85
CA SER A 30 8.55 32.86 25.67
C SER A 30 9.84 33.45 25.07
N LYS A 31 9.94 34.78 25.07
CA LYS A 31 11.12 35.55 24.66
C LYS A 31 12.35 35.16 25.50
N LEU A 32 13.47 34.89 24.83
CA LEU A 32 14.80 35.04 25.41
C LEU A 32 15.64 35.89 24.45
N TYR A 33 16.04 37.05 24.94
CA TYR A 33 16.91 38.02 24.29
C TYR A 33 18.34 37.49 24.26
N PHE A 34 18.98 37.53 23.09
CA PHE A 34 20.42 37.75 22.98
C PHE A 34 20.68 38.63 21.76
N ASP A 35 21.14 39.85 22.03
CA ASP A 35 21.70 40.79 21.07
C ASP A 35 22.97 40.21 20.44
N ASN A 36 23.07 40.30 19.11
CA ASN A 36 24.33 40.69 18.46
C ASN A 36 24.09 41.11 17.01
N ASN A 37 24.24 42.41 16.79
CA ASN A 37 24.24 43.11 15.51
C ASN A 37 25.24 42.52 14.51
N LYS A 38 24.74 42.00 13.38
CA LYS A 38 25.40 42.11 12.07
C LYS A 38 24.33 42.29 10.99
N ASN A 39 24.29 43.49 10.42
CA ASN A 39 23.48 43.84 9.25
C ASN A 39 23.94 43.02 8.04
N VAL A 40 23.27 41.89 7.79
CA VAL A 40 23.19 41.27 6.47
C VAL A 40 21.80 41.61 5.97
N ALA A 41 21.72 42.36 4.87
CA ALA A 41 20.46 42.64 4.21
C ALA A 41 19.84 41.31 3.78
N ASP A 42 18.80 40.88 4.52
CA ASP A 42 17.96 39.77 4.14
C ASP A 42 17.32 40.11 2.80
N ALA A 43 17.79 39.48 1.73
CA ALA A 43 17.05 39.39 0.49
C ALA A 43 15.76 38.63 0.81
N GLN A 44 14.70 39.37 1.15
CA GLN A 44 13.38 38.80 1.38
C GLN A 44 12.95 38.09 0.10
N THR A 45 13.07 36.76 0.10
CA THR A 45 12.43 35.92 -0.90
C THR A 45 10.96 36.34 -0.99
N PRO A 46 10.45 36.73 -2.18
CA PRO A 46 9.08 37.19 -2.30
C PRO A 46 8.12 36.14 -1.72
N PRO A 47 7.06 36.55 -1.00
CA PRO A 47 6.14 35.62 -0.36
C PRO A 47 5.57 34.67 -1.42
N LYS A 48 5.72 33.36 -1.18
CA LYS A 48 5.20 32.31 -2.07
C LYS A 48 3.68 32.55 -2.22
N PRO A 49 3.15 32.64 -3.45
CA PRO A 49 1.72 32.85 -3.67
C PRO A 49 0.90 31.85 -2.87
N ALA A 50 -0.22 32.31 -2.29
CA ALA A 50 -1.16 31.43 -1.61
C ALA A 50 -1.62 30.33 -2.58
N PRO A 51 -1.70 29.06 -2.13
CA PRO A 51 -2.11 27.97 -3.01
C PRO A 51 -3.54 28.22 -3.50
N GLN A 52 -3.75 28.09 -4.80
CA GLN A 52 -5.07 28.16 -5.40
C GLN A 52 -5.79 26.83 -5.18
N GLU A 53 -6.92 26.82 -4.48
CA GLU A 53 -7.79 25.65 -4.41
C GLU A 53 -8.54 25.45 -5.74
N ILE A 54 -8.67 24.20 -6.15
CA ILE A 54 -9.37 23.78 -7.36
C ILE A 54 -10.46 22.81 -6.95
N ILE A 55 -11.71 23.15 -7.21
CA ILE A 55 -12.86 22.30 -6.90
C ILE A 55 -13.22 21.54 -8.16
N GLN A 56 -13.12 20.21 -8.09
CA GLN A 56 -13.68 19.36 -9.13
C GLN A 56 -15.19 19.22 -8.87
N ALA A 57 -15.96 20.08 -9.53
CA ALA A 57 -17.42 20.03 -9.48
C ALA A 57 -17.93 18.71 -10.10
N GLY A 58 -18.88 18.09 -9.42
CA GLY A 58 -19.43 16.80 -9.84
C GLY A 58 -20.01 16.04 -8.66
N GLU A 59 -20.73 14.96 -8.95
CA GLU A 59 -21.28 14.11 -7.92
C GLU A 59 -20.19 13.22 -7.33
N VAL A 60 -20.20 13.04 -6.01
CA VAL A 60 -19.34 12.07 -5.32
C VAL A 60 -20.24 10.95 -4.78
N ARG A 61 -20.13 9.76 -5.37
CA ARG A 61 -20.93 8.58 -5.02
C ARG A 61 -20.13 7.64 -4.16
N ALA A 62 -20.79 6.96 -3.21
CA ALA A 62 -20.19 5.81 -2.54
C ALA A 62 -19.81 4.74 -3.58
N LEU A 63 -18.68 4.05 -3.35
CA LEU A 63 -18.27 2.97 -4.25
C LEU A 63 -19.23 1.78 -4.04
N PRO A 64 -19.95 1.30 -5.07
CA PRO A 64 -20.83 0.15 -4.91
C PRO A 64 -20.03 -1.12 -4.64
N GLY A 65 -20.71 -2.19 -4.24
CA GLY A 65 -20.07 -3.45 -3.87
C GLY A 65 -19.61 -3.48 -2.41
N LYS A 66 -18.76 -4.45 -2.10
CA LYS A 66 -18.23 -4.70 -0.76
C LYS A 66 -16.96 -5.54 -0.82
N LEU A 67 -16.22 -5.57 0.29
CA LEU A 67 -15.14 -6.54 0.48
C LEU A 67 -15.68 -7.98 0.46
N ASP A 68 -14.88 -8.88 -0.10
CA ASP A 68 -15.06 -10.31 0.06
C ASP A 68 -14.82 -10.77 1.51
N THR A 69 -14.91 -12.08 1.75
CA THR A 69 -14.68 -12.68 3.07
C THR A 69 -13.33 -13.35 3.21
N ILE A 70 -12.42 -13.17 2.25
CA ILE A 70 -11.12 -13.84 2.23
C ILE A 70 -10.24 -13.23 3.32
N PRO A 71 -9.68 -14.04 4.24
CA PRO A 71 -8.84 -13.54 5.31
C PRO A 71 -7.48 -13.09 4.77
N VAL A 72 -6.96 -11.99 5.31
CA VAL A 72 -5.65 -11.42 4.95
C VAL A 72 -4.78 -11.32 6.19
N PHE A 73 -3.62 -11.98 6.17
CA PHE A 73 -2.59 -11.85 7.18
C PHE A 73 -1.82 -10.54 6.94
N ASN A 74 -1.91 -9.59 7.87
CA ASN A 74 -1.31 -8.25 7.74
C ASN A 74 -0.20 -8.06 8.77
N SER A 75 1.06 -8.12 8.35
CA SER A 75 2.23 -7.92 9.20
C SER A 75 2.92 -6.61 8.85
N ASN A 76 2.57 -5.53 9.54
CA ASN A 76 3.16 -4.20 9.35
C ASN A 76 3.45 -3.50 10.69
N SER A 77 3.45 -4.21 11.82
CA SER A 77 3.76 -3.61 13.13
C SER A 77 4.72 -4.48 13.98
N PRO A 78 5.90 -3.97 14.34
CA PRO A 78 6.44 -2.67 13.91
C PRO A 78 6.89 -2.66 12.47
N GLU A 79 6.78 -1.52 11.80
CA GLU A 79 7.45 -1.34 10.50
C GLU A 79 8.96 -1.31 10.69
N TRP A 80 9.47 -0.61 11.70
CA TRP A 80 10.91 -0.51 11.96
C TRP A 80 11.32 -1.48 13.05
N VAL A 81 12.01 -2.55 12.65
CA VAL A 81 12.45 -3.60 13.55
C VAL A 81 13.86 -3.28 14.05
N LYS A 82 14.00 -3.24 15.38
CA LYS A 82 15.28 -3.07 16.08
C LYS A 82 15.62 -4.27 16.95
N THR A 83 14.63 -4.99 17.46
CA THR A 83 14.82 -6.21 18.26
C THR A 83 14.15 -7.41 17.60
N GLU A 84 14.79 -8.57 17.68
CA GLU A 84 14.23 -9.85 17.22
C GLU A 84 12.91 -10.16 17.93
N GLY A 85 12.03 -10.92 17.29
CA GLY A 85 10.77 -11.34 17.90
C GLY A 85 9.67 -11.72 16.92
N VAL A 86 8.50 -11.96 17.48
CA VAL A 86 7.26 -12.24 16.73
C VAL A 86 6.70 -10.92 16.18
N LEU A 87 6.57 -10.83 14.85
CA LEU A 87 5.95 -9.67 14.19
C LEU A 87 4.43 -9.82 14.14
N LEU A 88 3.96 -11.01 13.75
CA LEU A 88 2.57 -11.43 13.82
C LEU A 88 2.51 -12.95 13.87
N SER A 89 1.72 -13.53 14.77
CA SER A 89 1.48 -14.98 14.79
C SER A 89 0.01 -15.29 14.98
N THR A 90 -0.50 -16.20 14.16
CA THR A 90 -1.82 -16.77 14.32
C THR A 90 -1.83 -18.13 15.02
N PHE A 91 -0.67 -18.64 15.46
CA PHE A 91 -0.59 -19.89 16.22
C PHE A 91 -1.44 -19.80 17.51
N PRO A 92 -1.84 -20.95 18.09
CA PRO A 92 -2.45 -20.97 19.41
C PRO A 92 -1.47 -20.47 20.49
N PRO A 93 -1.96 -19.78 21.54
CA PRO A 93 -1.13 -19.30 22.65
C PRO A 93 -0.67 -20.42 23.60
N ASN A 94 -1.33 -21.57 23.59
CA ASN A 94 -1.02 -22.66 24.52
C ASN A 94 0.41 -23.19 24.30
N GLY A 95 1.17 -23.30 25.40
CA GLY A 95 2.56 -23.77 25.36
C GLY A 95 3.58 -22.74 24.84
N LYS A 96 3.17 -21.47 24.66
CA LYS A 96 4.06 -20.36 24.26
C LYS A 96 4.50 -19.59 25.49
N THR A 97 5.76 -19.14 25.52
CA THR A 97 6.29 -18.33 26.64
C THR A 97 5.61 -16.97 26.74
N VAL A 98 5.24 -16.37 25.61
CA VAL A 98 4.50 -15.10 25.56
C VAL A 98 3.15 -15.30 24.86
N PRO A 99 2.12 -15.82 25.56
CA PRO A 99 0.80 -16.09 24.98
C PRO A 99 0.19 -14.93 24.18
N ALA A 100 0.38 -13.69 24.63
CA ALA A 100 -0.16 -12.50 23.99
C ALA A 100 0.35 -12.27 22.55
N ALA A 101 1.49 -12.86 22.17
CA ALA A 101 2.03 -12.79 20.81
C ALA A 101 1.38 -13.78 19.83
N HIS A 102 0.28 -14.44 20.21
CA HIS A 102 -0.31 -15.52 19.42
C HIS A 102 -1.85 -15.43 19.37
N LEU A 103 -2.39 -15.16 18.19
CA LEU A 103 -3.80 -14.80 18.00
C LEU A 103 -4.77 -15.98 17.81
N ASN A 104 -4.28 -17.22 17.72
CA ASN A 104 -5.09 -18.42 17.51
C ASN A 104 -6.10 -18.34 16.34
N PHE A 105 -5.60 -18.05 15.14
CA PHE A 105 -6.42 -17.97 13.93
C PHE A 105 -5.89 -18.93 12.84
N PRO A 106 -6.58 -20.05 12.56
CA PRO A 106 -6.19 -20.93 11.46
C PRO A 106 -6.68 -20.38 10.12
N PHE A 107 -5.84 -20.48 9.09
CA PHE A 107 -6.23 -20.27 7.70
C PHE A 107 -6.62 -21.59 7.04
N GLN A 108 -7.64 -21.56 6.18
CA GLN A 108 -8.07 -22.69 5.34
C GLN A 108 -8.72 -22.13 4.07
N GLY A 109 -8.50 -22.78 2.93
CA GLY A 109 -8.95 -22.24 1.64
C GLY A 109 -8.09 -21.05 1.19
N ARG A 110 -8.71 -20.06 0.53
CA ARG A 110 -8.00 -18.86 0.05
C ARG A 110 -7.66 -17.92 1.21
N PHE A 111 -6.43 -17.44 1.28
CA PHE A 111 -6.01 -16.33 2.16
C PHE A 111 -4.83 -15.53 1.57
N ASP A 112 -4.76 -14.24 1.84
CA ASP A 112 -3.64 -13.38 1.41
C ASP A 112 -2.66 -13.14 2.55
N LEU A 113 -1.43 -12.84 2.19
CA LEU A 113 -0.39 -12.51 3.15
C LEU A 113 0.35 -11.26 2.69
N PHE A 114 0.36 -10.26 3.56
CA PHE A 114 1.15 -9.04 3.42
C PHE A 114 2.13 -8.92 4.59
N ALA A 115 3.40 -8.66 4.29
CA ALA A 115 4.43 -8.35 5.27
C ALA A 115 5.31 -7.18 4.81
N HIS A 116 5.56 -6.21 5.69
CA HIS A 116 6.33 -5.00 5.38
C HIS A 116 7.12 -4.53 6.59
N HIS A 117 8.44 -4.71 6.53
CA HIS A 117 9.33 -4.42 7.65
C HIS A 117 10.69 -3.89 7.19
N TYR A 118 11.29 -3.06 8.01
CA TYR A 118 12.55 -2.36 7.76
C TYR A 118 13.53 -2.64 8.88
N SER A 119 14.80 -2.62 8.51
CA SER A 119 15.92 -2.47 9.43
C SER A 119 16.49 -1.05 9.26
N HIS A 120 16.68 -0.35 10.38
CA HIS A 120 17.22 1.00 10.41
C HIS A 120 18.35 1.07 11.43
N THR A 121 19.58 1.31 10.94
CA THR A 121 20.80 1.40 11.75
C THR A 121 20.91 0.25 12.78
N PRO A 122 20.81 -1.04 12.37
CA PRO A 122 20.95 -2.14 13.31
C PRO A 122 22.37 -2.17 13.89
N LYS A 123 22.50 -2.66 15.12
CA LYS A 123 23.79 -2.81 15.79
C LYS A 123 24.74 -3.65 14.93
N ASP A 124 25.99 -3.20 14.80
CA ASP A 124 27.06 -3.86 14.04
C ASP A 124 26.71 -4.15 12.56
N LEU A 125 25.76 -3.37 12.00
CA LEU A 125 25.25 -3.56 10.63
C LEU A 125 24.73 -4.99 10.37
N GLN A 126 24.20 -5.65 11.41
CA GLN A 126 23.67 -7.00 11.30
C GLN A 126 22.54 -7.06 10.28
N THR A 127 22.57 -8.09 9.44
CA THR A 127 21.49 -8.36 8.48
C THR A 127 20.27 -8.87 9.23
N LEU A 128 19.14 -8.18 9.12
CA LEU A 128 17.87 -8.69 9.63
C LEU A 128 17.30 -9.71 8.64
N TYR A 129 16.69 -10.78 9.12
CA TYR A 129 15.90 -11.71 8.32
C TYR A 129 14.42 -11.56 8.65
N LEU A 130 13.59 -11.59 7.61
CA LEU A 130 12.16 -11.80 7.71
C LEU A 130 11.90 -13.29 7.48
N GLY A 131 11.27 -13.96 8.45
CA GLY A 131 10.84 -15.34 8.35
C GLY A 131 9.31 -15.44 8.30
N ILE A 132 8.75 -16.22 7.38
CA ILE A 132 7.34 -16.58 7.37
C ILE A 132 7.21 -18.09 7.48
N VAL A 133 6.64 -18.56 8.59
CA VAL A 133 6.45 -19.98 8.91
C VAL A 133 4.99 -20.35 8.72
N LEU A 134 4.74 -21.44 8.00
CA LEU A 134 3.43 -22.11 7.95
C LEU A 134 3.49 -23.43 8.72
N HIS A 135 2.48 -23.71 9.53
CA HIS A 135 2.38 -24.91 10.34
C HIS A 135 1.07 -25.65 10.10
N ASN A 136 1.18 -26.96 9.91
CA ASN A 136 0.04 -27.85 9.78
C ASN A 136 -0.24 -28.52 11.13
N PRO A 137 -1.33 -28.15 11.83
CA PRO A 137 -1.69 -28.76 13.12
C PRO A 137 -2.36 -30.14 12.97
N GLY A 138 -2.66 -30.57 11.73
CA GLY A 138 -3.39 -31.79 11.44
C GLY A 138 -2.53 -33.06 11.47
N LYS A 139 -3.22 -34.20 11.39
CA LYS A 139 -2.62 -35.55 11.34
C LYS A 139 -2.29 -36.03 9.93
N LYS A 140 -2.63 -35.25 8.90
CA LYS A 140 -2.35 -35.53 7.49
C LYS A 140 -1.59 -34.36 6.88
N SER A 141 -0.77 -34.60 5.87
CA SER A 141 -0.09 -33.53 5.13
C SER A 141 -1.09 -32.55 4.52
N VAL A 142 -0.74 -31.26 4.52
CA VAL A 142 -1.50 -30.18 3.88
C VAL A 142 -0.66 -29.57 2.78
N THR A 143 -1.28 -29.33 1.62
CA THR A 143 -0.65 -28.57 0.53
C THR A 143 -1.17 -27.15 0.55
N VAL A 144 -0.24 -26.19 0.51
CA VAL A 144 -0.54 -24.77 0.29
C VAL A 144 -0.08 -24.41 -1.12
N ASP A 145 -1.02 -24.06 -1.99
CA ASP A 145 -0.72 -23.52 -3.31
C ASP A 145 -0.29 -22.06 -3.17
N VAL A 146 0.84 -21.69 -3.76
CA VAL A 146 1.25 -20.30 -3.94
C VAL A 146 0.75 -19.87 -5.31
N LEU A 147 -0.33 -19.10 -5.35
CA LEU A 147 -0.99 -18.69 -6.60
C LEU A 147 -0.21 -17.56 -7.27
N GLN A 148 0.14 -16.56 -6.46
CA GLN A 148 0.99 -15.42 -6.80
C GLN A 148 1.84 -15.06 -5.58
N GLY A 149 2.99 -14.45 -5.81
CA GLY A 149 3.89 -14.10 -4.72
C GLY A 149 5.08 -13.29 -5.19
N ALA A 150 5.31 -12.15 -4.55
CA ALA A 150 6.47 -11.31 -4.80
C ALA A 150 7.02 -10.73 -3.50
N SER A 151 8.34 -10.63 -3.42
CA SER A 151 9.06 -10.02 -2.31
C SER A 151 10.23 -9.19 -2.84
N TYR A 152 10.32 -7.94 -2.40
CA TYR A 152 11.34 -7.00 -2.87
C TYR A 152 11.98 -6.25 -1.71
N LEU A 153 13.29 -6.01 -1.85
CA LEU A 153 14.02 -5.07 -1.01
C LEU A 153 13.82 -3.63 -1.51
N MET A 154 14.05 -2.66 -0.62
CA MET A 154 14.18 -1.25 -1.03
C MET A 154 15.30 -1.07 -2.06
N GLN A 155 16.37 -1.88 -2.01
CA GLN A 155 17.43 -1.86 -3.02
C GLN A 155 16.94 -2.30 -4.40
N ASP A 156 16.05 -3.29 -4.45
CA ASP A 156 15.46 -3.77 -5.70
C ASP A 156 14.44 -2.76 -6.26
N ALA A 157 13.78 -2.04 -5.37
CA ALA A 157 12.67 -1.13 -5.69
C ALA A 157 12.77 0.16 -4.85
N PRO A 158 13.72 1.06 -5.16
CA PRO A 158 13.94 2.25 -4.37
C PRO A 158 12.76 3.21 -4.43
N PHE A 159 12.62 4.04 -3.40
CA PHE A 159 11.69 5.15 -3.42
C PHE A 159 12.25 6.27 -4.29
N VAL A 160 11.79 6.33 -5.53
CA VAL A 160 12.19 7.35 -6.51
C VAL A 160 11.02 8.27 -6.85
N THR A 161 11.34 9.50 -7.23
CA THR A 161 10.38 10.43 -7.85
C THR A 161 10.22 10.05 -9.31
N LEU A 162 8.98 9.88 -9.75
CA LEU A 162 8.63 9.55 -11.12
C LEU A 162 7.70 10.61 -11.71
N ALA A 163 7.55 10.58 -13.03
CA ALA A 163 6.49 11.34 -13.67
C ALA A 163 5.11 10.85 -13.15
N PRO A 164 4.09 11.72 -13.10
CA PRO A 164 2.79 11.33 -12.56
C PRO A 164 2.16 10.12 -13.24
N TYR A 165 2.45 9.96 -14.53
CA TYR A 165 1.93 8.92 -15.38
C TYR A 165 3.07 8.26 -16.17
N ILE A 166 3.17 6.93 -16.08
CA ILE A 166 4.15 6.14 -16.86
C ILE A 166 3.46 4.87 -17.37
N GLU A 167 3.50 4.63 -18.69
CA GLU A 167 3.13 3.34 -19.26
C GLU A 167 4.00 2.23 -18.65
N ASN A 168 3.38 1.16 -18.17
CA ASN A 168 4.04 0.13 -17.38
C ASN A 168 3.67 -1.27 -17.85
N ASN A 169 3.44 -1.45 -19.16
CA ASN A 169 3.13 -2.76 -19.75
C ASN A 169 4.28 -3.77 -19.59
N ASP A 170 5.52 -3.29 -19.51
CA ASP A 170 6.72 -4.11 -19.30
C ASP A 170 7.05 -4.39 -17.82
N GLY A 171 6.32 -3.77 -16.88
CA GLY A 171 6.51 -3.94 -15.44
C GLY A 171 7.72 -3.25 -14.83
N LYS A 172 8.38 -2.32 -15.54
CA LYS A 172 9.63 -1.70 -15.08
C LYS A 172 9.47 -0.41 -14.27
N ALA A 173 8.28 0.19 -14.25
CA ALA A 173 8.02 1.39 -13.46
C ALA A 173 7.47 1.05 -12.06
N PHE A 174 8.22 1.43 -11.03
CA PHE A 174 7.87 1.26 -9.63
C PHE A 174 8.58 2.30 -8.74
N SER A 175 8.00 2.58 -7.57
CA SER A 175 8.62 3.43 -6.54
C SER A 175 8.24 2.86 -5.17
N GLY A 176 9.19 2.15 -4.56
CA GLY A 176 9.01 1.42 -3.31
C GLY A 176 8.76 -0.09 -3.46
N PRO A 177 9.23 -0.91 -2.50
CA PRO A 177 9.12 -2.36 -2.57
C PRO A 177 7.69 -2.86 -2.41
N GLY A 178 6.83 -2.17 -1.65
CA GLY A 178 5.43 -2.55 -1.48
C GLY A 178 4.66 -2.39 -2.77
N ASN A 179 4.82 -1.24 -3.42
CA ASN A 179 4.30 -0.97 -4.75
C ASN A 179 4.72 -2.04 -5.78
N ARG A 180 6.02 -2.37 -5.87
CA ARG A 180 6.52 -3.35 -6.83
C ARG A 180 5.94 -4.75 -6.58
N ALA A 181 5.89 -5.18 -5.31
CA ALA A 181 5.35 -6.48 -4.94
C ALA A 181 3.89 -6.64 -5.36
N VAL A 182 3.03 -5.65 -5.07
CA VAL A 182 1.62 -5.73 -5.45
C VAL A 182 1.41 -5.58 -6.96
N ALA A 183 2.27 -4.83 -7.65
CA ALA A 183 2.20 -4.67 -9.10
C ALA A 183 2.49 -6.00 -9.84
N ASP A 184 3.43 -6.79 -9.34
CA ASP A 184 3.72 -8.13 -9.88
C ASP A 184 2.57 -9.10 -9.61
N VAL A 185 2.02 -9.10 -8.39
CA VAL A 185 0.87 -9.95 -8.07
C VAL A 185 -0.37 -9.57 -8.89
N LEU A 186 -0.60 -8.28 -9.17
CA LEU A 186 -1.65 -7.81 -10.09
C LEU A 186 -1.48 -8.38 -11.51
N ARG A 187 -0.23 -8.58 -11.95
CA ARG A 187 0.12 -9.22 -13.24
C ARG A 187 0.04 -10.74 -13.20
N GLY A 188 -0.33 -11.34 -12.07
CA GLY A 188 -0.38 -12.78 -11.91
C GLY A 188 0.99 -13.42 -11.67
N VAL A 189 2.01 -12.63 -11.32
CA VAL A 189 3.38 -13.13 -11.14
C VAL A 189 3.52 -13.90 -9.83
N ARG A 190 4.24 -15.02 -9.92
CA ARG A 190 4.88 -15.71 -8.79
C ARG A 190 6.38 -15.73 -9.07
N GLN A 191 7.16 -15.05 -8.23
CA GLN A 191 8.61 -15.04 -8.36
C GLN A 191 9.17 -16.46 -8.27
N ALA A 192 10.26 -16.72 -9.01
CA ALA A 192 10.87 -18.05 -9.13
C ALA A 192 11.30 -18.64 -7.78
N ASP A 193 11.68 -17.78 -6.82
CA ASP A 193 12.08 -18.16 -5.46
C ASP A 193 10.92 -18.81 -4.66
N PHE A 194 9.66 -18.66 -5.11
CA PHE A 194 8.51 -19.23 -4.41
C PHE A 194 7.96 -20.48 -5.12
N PRO A 195 7.90 -21.63 -4.44
CA PRO A 195 7.41 -22.88 -5.03
C PRO A 195 5.92 -22.76 -5.37
N ALA A 196 5.45 -23.52 -6.37
CA ALA A 196 4.03 -23.50 -6.75
C ALA A 196 3.14 -24.11 -5.66
N LYS A 197 3.72 -25.08 -4.96
CA LYS A 197 3.08 -25.87 -3.91
C LYS A 197 4.05 -26.06 -2.78
N LEU A 198 3.59 -25.81 -1.56
CA LEU A 198 4.32 -26.10 -0.33
C LEU A 198 3.60 -27.22 0.41
N VAL A 199 4.19 -28.41 0.44
CA VAL A 199 3.66 -29.56 1.19
C VAL A 199 4.19 -29.53 2.62
N ILE A 200 3.27 -29.43 3.58
CA ILE A 200 3.56 -29.35 5.01
C ILE A 200 3.12 -30.67 5.66
N PRO A 201 4.06 -31.52 6.12
CA PRO A 201 3.71 -32.77 6.78
C PRO A 201 2.87 -32.57 8.04
N ALA A 202 2.18 -33.63 8.47
CA ALA A 202 1.38 -33.65 9.69
C ALA A 202 2.19 -33.17 10.92
N GLY A 203 1.66 -32.20 11.66
CA GLY A 203 2.30 -31.64 12.86
C GLY A 203 3.63 -30.92 12.62
N LYS A 204 4.01 -30.62 11.37
CA LYS A 204 5.27 -29.97 11.02
C LYS A 204 5.07 -28.56 10.50
N SER A 205 6.18 -27.84 10.40
CA SER A 205 6.25 -26.49 9.83
C SER A 205 7.14 -26.45 8.60
N ARG A 206 6.90 -25.48 7.72
CA ARG A 206 7.77 -25.13 6.58
C ARG A 206 7.90 -23.61 6.48
N MET A 207 9.03 -23.16 5.96
CA MET A 207 9.21 -21.74 5.61
C MET A 207 8.48 -21.48 4.28
N LEU A 208 7.65 -20.43 4.26
CA LEU A 208 7.22 -19.80 3.01
C LEU A 208 8.27 -18.79 2.53
N LEU A 209 8.91 -18.09 3.46
CA LEU A 209 9.92 -17.06 3.20
C LEU A 209 10.97 -17.09 4.31
N ASN A 210 12.25 -17.00 3.95
CA ASN A 210 13.37 -16.88 4.89
C ASN A 210 14.43 -15.96 4.26
N HIS A 211 14.09 -14.68 4.12
CA HIS A 211 14.86 -13.76 3.27
C HIS A 211 15.56 -12.66 4.06
N PRO A 212 16.78 -12.26 3.63
CA PRO A 212 17.54 -11.21 4.28
C PRO A 212 17.01 -9.81 3.95
N ILE A 213 17.36 -8.86 4.82
CA ILE A 213 17.21 -7.41 4.72
C ILE A 213 18.60 -6.80 5.04
N PRO A 214 19.55 -6.85 4.10
CA PRO A 214 20.92 -6.41 4.34
C PRO A 214 21.01 -4.89 4.40
N VAL A 215 21.81 -4.37 5.31
CA VAL A 215 22.11 -2.92 5.43
C VAL A 215 23.58 -2.58 5.19
N ARG A 216 24.44 -3.61 5.13
CA ARG A 216 25.88 -3.45 4.91
C ARG A 216 26.12 -2.90 3.51
N ASN A 217 27.11 -2.03 3.36
CA ASN A 217 27.52 -1.38 2.11
C ASN A 217 26.47 -0.44 1.49
N LEU A 218 25.45 -0.03 2.25
CA LEU A 218 24.54 1.03 1.84
C LEU A 218 25.03 2.39 2.32
N GLU A 219 24.78 3.43 1.52
CA GLU A 219 25.09 4.82 1.87
C GLU A 219 24.50 5.21 3.23
N LYS A 220 23.27 4.76 3.49
CA LYS A 220 22.64 4.79 4.80
C LYS A 220 22.25 3.35 5.16
N PRO A 221 22.51 2.88 6.38
CA PRO A 221 22.22 1.51 6.80
C PRO A 221 20.72 1.32 7.07
N VAL A 222 19.90 1.52 6.04
CA VAL A 222 18.45 1.45 6.05
C VAL A 222 18.03 0.63 4.85
N ASN A 223 17.26 -0.43 5.10
CA ASN A 223 16.67 -1.24 4.05
C ASN A 223 15.34 -1.80 4.57
N GLY A 224 14.46 -2.22 3.67
CA GLY A 224 13.20 -2.84 4.03
C GLY A 224 12.78 -3.87 3.00
N ARG A 225 11.89 -4.76 3.40
CA ARG A 225 11.32 -5.80 2.54
C ARG A 225 9.81 -5.75 2.61
N SER A 226 9.20 -5.71 1.44
CA SER A 226 7.76 -5.90 1.26
C SER A 226 7.52 -7.23 0.59
N SER A 227 6.58 -8.01 1.12
CA SER A 227 6.17 -9.29 0.54
C SER A 227 4.66 -9.37 0.48
N PHE A 228 4.14 -9.81 -0.67
CA PHE A 228 2.71 -10.00 -0.88
C PHE A 228 2.44 -11.34 -1.58
N PHE A 229 1.49 -12.11 -1.07
CA PHE A 229 1.17 -13.44 -1.57
C PHE A 229 -0.33 -13.67 -1.64
N ARG A 230 -0.74 -14.43 -2.67
CA ARG A 230 -2.05 -15.07 -2.77
C ARG A 230 -1.88 -16.56 -2.59
N LEU A 231 -2.50 -17.12 -1.56
CA LEU A 231 -2.27 -18.48 -1.12
C LEU A 231 -3.58 -19.25 -1.01
N ARG A 232 -3.55 -20.56 -1.28
CA ARG A 232 -4.69 -21.46 -1.05
C ARG A 232 -4.26 -22.70 -0.29
N SER A 233 -4.80 -22.93 0.90
CA SER A 233 -4.50 -24.11 1.70
C SER A 233 -5.59 -25.18 1.57
N GLY A 234 -5.18 -26.41 1.30
CA GLY A 234 -6.06 -27.59 1.29
C GLY A 234 -6.51 -28.06 2.68
N GLY A 235 -5.99 -27.47 3.75
CA GLY A 235 -6.36 -27.78 5.14
C GLY A 235 -6.06 -26.61 6.08
N LYS A 236 -6.30 -26.80 7.38
CA LYS A 236 -5.96 -25.76 8.38
C LYS A 236 -4.45 -25.56 8.44
N VAL A 237 -4.01 -24.31 8.42
CA VAL A 237 -2.61 -23.92 8.67
C VAL A 237 -2.56 -22.70 9.59
N TYR A 238 -1.55 -22.65 10.45
CA TYR A 238 -1.20 -21.46 11.22
C TYR A 238 -0.01 -20.76 10.58
N THR A 239 0.00 -19.43 10.66
CA THR A 239 0.99 -18.57 9.99
C THR A 239 1.65 -17.65 11.01
N ALA A 240 2.96 -17.46 10.90
CA ALA A 240 3.66 -16.44 11.66
C ALA A 240 4.73 -15.75 10.81
N SER A 241 4.82 -14.42 10.95
CA SER A 241 5.95 -13.62 10.53
C SER A 241 6.83 -13.29 11.73
N LEU A 242 8.13 -13.44 11.55
CA LEU A 242 9.15 -13.37 12.58
C LEU A 242 10.33 -12.53 12.09
N ALA A 243 10.98 -11.83 13.01
CA ALA A 243 12.20 -11.09 12.72
C ALA A 243 13.36 -11.63 13.55
N MET A 244 14.48 -11.91 12.90
CA MET A 244 15.69 -12.43 13.55
C MET A 244 16.91 -11.90 12.82
N TYR A 245 17.94 -11.45 13.54
CA TYR A 245 19.21 -11.10 12.92
C TYR A 245 19.94 -12.36 12.45
N ALA A 246 20.78 -12.18 11.43
CA ALA A 246 21.60 -13.23 10.86
C ALA A 246 22.35 -13.98 11.97
N LYS A 247 22.34 -15.31 11.88
CA LYS A 247 23.13 -16.14 12.77
C LYS A 247 24.54 -16.27 12.20
N LYS A 248 25.48 -16.69 13.03
CA LYS A 248 26.88 -16.86 12.60
C LYS A 248 27.14 -18.31 12.20
N ASN A 249 27.92 -18.48 11.15
CA ASN A 249 28.64 -19.72 10.86
C ASN A 249 29.84 -19.86 11.81
N ALA A 250 30.46 -21.04 11.84
CA ALA A 250 31.66 -21.30 12.64
C ALA A 250 32.85 -20.38 12.24
N ASP A 251 32.90 -19.94 10.98
CA ASP A 251 33.90 -19.01 10.45
C ASP A 251 33.55 -17.52 10.72
N GLY A 252 32.47 -17.23 11.43
CA GLY A 252 32.03 -15.88 11.75
C GLY A 252 31.24 -15.16 10.65
N SER A 253 31.03 -15.79 9.49
CA SER A 253 30.18 -15.25 8.41
C SER A 253 28.69 -15.30 8.78
N ASP A 254 27.90 -14.42 8.17
CA ASP A 254 26.44 -14.40 8.35
C ASP A 254 25.79 -15.57 7.62
N ARG A 255 24.82 -16.23 8.28
CA ARG A 255 23.92 -17.23 7.68
C ARG A 255 22.46 -16.90 7.97
N ALA A 256 21.59 -17.41 7.11
CA ALA A 256 20.15 -17.40 7.36
C ALA A 256 19.82 -18.22 8.62
N PRO A 257 18.83 -17.80 9.43
CA PRO A 257 18.30 -18.65 10.48
C PRO A 257 17.66 -19.91 9.92
N THR A 258 17.85 -21.02 10.62
CA THR A 258 17.28 -22.33 10.30
C THR A 258 15.81 -22.41 10.72
N LEU A 259 15.06 -23.37 10.19
CA LEU A 259 13.67 -23.62 10.63
C LEU A 259 13.59 -23.87 12.14
N ALA A 260 14.55 -24.59 12.72
CA ALA A 260 14.57 -24.86 14.16
C ALA A 260 14.73 -23.58 14.99
N GLU A 261 15.59 -22.65 14.56
CA GLU A 261 15.76 -21.34 15.21
C GLU A 261 14.50 -20.49 15.08
N TRP A 262 13.85 -20.48 13.91
CA TRP A 262 12.56 -19.81 13.73
C TRP A 262 11.47 -20.39 14.64
N GLN A 263 11.41 -21.72 14.77
CA GLN A 263 10.47 -22.38 15.68
C GLN A 263 10.78 -22.08 17.15
N ALA A 264 12.06 -22.00 17.53
CA ALA A 264 12.46 -21.60 18.87
C ALA A 264 12.02 -20.17 19.18
N LEU A 265 12.25 -19.22 18.28
CA LEU A 265 11.76 -17.84 18.42
C LEU A 265 10.22 -17.78 18.47
N LEU A 266 9.54 -18.58 17.65
CA LEU A 266 8.07 -18.65 17.65
C LEU A 266 7.49 -19.23 18.95
N ASN A 267 8.23 -20.07 19.67
CA ASN A 267 7.76 -20.67 20.92
C ASN A 267 8.13 -19.83 22.14
N ASN A 268 9.33 -19.22 22.11
CA ASN A 268 9.95 -18.63 23.30
C ASN A 268 10.13 -17.12 23.21
N GLY A 269 10.01 -16.53 22.01
CA GLY A 269 10.27 -15.13 21.74
C GLY A 269 9.11 -14.22 22.15
N ASN A 270 9.46 -12.97 22.47
CA ASN A 270 8.51 -11.87 22.68
C ASN A 270 8.19 -11.17 21.34
N PHE A 271 7.33 -10.15 21.38
CA PHE A 271 7.09 -9.27 20.22
C PHE A 271 8.39 -8.65 19.70
N ALA A 272 8.52 -8.56 18.38
CA ALA A 272 9.55 -7.73 17.78
C ALA A 272 9.29 -6.25 18.14
N GLY A 273 10.37 -5.51 18.36
CA GLY A 273 10.33 -4.15 18.91
C GLY A 273 11.15 -3.13 18.12
N PRO A 274 10.96 -1.82 18.40
CA PRO A 274 9.96 -1.26 19.33
C PRO A 274 8.53 -1.45 18.82
N ARG A 275 7.51 -1.34 19.68
CA ARG A 275 6.09 -1.30 19.22
C ARG A 275 5.74 0.08 18.65
N ASP A 276 4.74 0.14 17.78
CA ASP A 276 4.25 1.41 17.20
C ASP A 276 3.40 2.23 18.18
N LYS A 277 2.99 3.43 17.77
CA LYS A 277 2.00 4.23 18.50
C LYS A 277 0.68 3.47 18.60
N VAL A 278 0.11 3.43 19.81
CA VAL A 278 -1.21 2.87 20.09
C VAL A 278 -2.27 3.65 19.28
N PRO A 279 -3.18 2.95 18.56
CA PRO A 279 -4.24 3.61 17.81
C PRO A 279 -5.29 4.25 18.71
N THR A 280 -5.91 5.31 18.21
CA THR A 280 -7.08 5.93 18.83
C THR A 280 -8.25 4.95 18.78
N ALA A 281 -8.91 4.74 19.92
CA ALA A 281 -10.08 3.87 19.99
C ALA A 281 -11.22 4.35 19.05
N PRO A 282 -12.01 3.44 18.46
CA PRO A 282 -13.08 3.81 17.51
C PRO A 282 -14.13 4.77 18.10
N ASP A 283 -14.41 4.64 19.40
CA ASP A 283 -15.39 5.41 20.17
C ASP A 283 -14.84 6.71 20.77
N ALA A 284 -13.52 6.94 20.68
CA ALA A 284 -12.87 8.14 21.20
C ALA A 284 -13.47 9.42 20.59
N LYS A 285 -13.77 10.39 21.46
CA LYS A 285 -14.47 11.65 21.13
C LYS A 285 -13.56 12.87 20.95
N GLY A 286 -12.26 12.73 21.18
CA GLY A 286 -11.29 13.83 21.08
C GLY A 286 -9.85 13.34 20.94
N GLY A 287 -8.93 14.31 20.82
CA GLY A 287 -7.50 14.05 20.57
C GLY A 287 -7.15 13.85 19.10
N GLN A 288 -5.86 13.73 18.81
CA GLN A 288 -5.37 13.45 17.46
C GLN A 288 -5.72 12.00 17.07
N LEU A 289 -6.35 11.82 15.91
CA LEU A 289 -6.66 10.51 15.37
C LEU A 289 -5.37 9.79 14.93
N ILE A 290 -5.10 8.65 15.54
CA ILE A 290 -4.01 7.74 15.21
C ILE A 290 -4.66 6.45 14.70
N TYR A 291 -4.53 6.17 13.40
CA TYR A 291 -5.02 4.91 12.82
C TYR A 291 -4.26 3.68 13.33
N GLY A 292 -2.96 3.84 13.62
CA GLY A 292 -2.06 2.75 13.99
C GLY A 292 -1.61 1.91 12.80
N ARG A 293 -0.53 1.14 12.98
CA ARG A 293 -0.12 0.11 12.02
C ARG A 293 -0.89 -1.18 12.27
N VAL A 294 -1.00 -2.03 11.24
CA VAL A 294 -1.80 -3.26 11.31
C VAL A 294 -0.90 -4.45 11.65
N ALA A 295 -1.24 -5.18 12.73
CA ALA A 295 -0.79 -6.56 12.93
C ALA A 295 -1.99 -7.44 13.34
N GLY A 296 -2.44 -8.28 12.41
CA GLY A 296 -3.59 -9.15 12.63
C GLY A 296 -4.09 -9.81 11.35
N VAL A 297 -5.27 -10.40 11.44
CA VAL A 297 -6.00 -10.94 10.29
C VAL A 297 -7.20 -10.05 10.01
N SER A 298 -7.27 -9.46 8.82
CA SER A 298 -8.46 -8.74 8.36
C SER A 298 -9.35 -9.62 7.48
N GLN A 299 -10.61 -9.24 7.32
CA GLN A 299 -11.54 -9.87 6.39
C GLN A 299 -11.71 -8.99 5.14
N GLY A 300 -11.31 -9.49 3.98
CA GLY A 300 -11.46 -8.80 2.70
C GLY A 300 -10.14 -8.70 1.95
N SER A 301 -9.98 -9.49 0.89
CA SER A 301 -8.84 -9.42 -0.04
C SER A 301 -9.15 -8.66 -1.32
N ARG A 302 -10.44 -8.53 -1.67
CA ARG A 302 -10.90 -7.86 -2.89
C ARG A 302 -12.19 -7.10 -2.64
N TRP A 303 -12.27 -5.91 -3.22
CA TRP A 303 -13.49 -5.14 -3.43
C TRP A 303 -13.90 -5.24 -4.89
N GLU A 304 -15.02 -5.89 -5.16
CA GLU A 304 -15.57 -6.01 -6.51
C GLU A 304 -16.77 -5.09 -6.67
N ALA A 305 -16.76 -4.27 -7.72
CA ALA A 305 -17.80 -3.28 -7.97
C ALA A 305 -18.12 -3.16 -9.46
N LYS A 306 -19.42 -3.11 -9.76
CA LYS A 306 -19.94 -2.65 -11.06
C LYS A 306 -20.56 -1.26 -10.84
N LEU A 307 -19.98 -0.25 -11.49
CA LEU A 307 -20.42 1.14 -11.36
C LEU A 307 -21.62 1.31 -12.30
N VAL A 308 -22.79 1.57 -11.75
CA VAL A 308 -24.06 1.72 -12.49
C VAL A 308 -24.85 2.88 -11.89
N ASP A 309 -25.84 3.41 -12.63
CA ASP A 309 -26.64 4.54 -12.16
C ASP A 309 -27.44 4.21 -10.90
N LYS A 310 -28.01 2.99 -10.85
CA LYS A 310 -28.75 2.43 -9.72
C LYS A 310 -28.53 0.91 -9.66
N PRO A 311 -28.70 0.25 -8.49
CA PRO A 311 -28.48 -1.20 -8.36
C PRO A 311 -29.25 -2.07 -9.35
N GLU A 312 -30.41 -1.60 -9.82
CA GLU A 312 -31.30 -2.31 -10.77
C GLU A 312 -30.89 -2.11 -12.24
N THR A 313 -30.01 -1.15 -12.51
CA THR A 313 -29.58 -0.81 -13.88
C THR A 313 -28.31 -1.57 -14.27
N GLN A 314 -28.09 -1.74 -15.58
CA GLN A 314 -26.92 -2.45 -16.09
C GLN A 314 -25.80 -1.54 -16.62
N THR A 315 -26.04 -0.23 -16.62
CA THR A 315 -25.18 0.78 -17.26
C THR A 315 -24.85 1.93 -16.30
N LEU A 316 -23.75 2.60 -16.57
CA LEU A 316 -23.42 3.91 -16.02
C LEU A 316 -23.61 4.95 -17.13
N THR A 317 -24.63 5.80 -16.98
CA THR A 317 -24.83 6.92 -17.90
C THR A 317 -23.71 7.92 -17.70
N ILE A 318 -23.08 8.33 -18.81
CA ILE A 318 -21.98 9.31 -18.75
C ILE A 318 -22.53 10.65 -18.24
N PRO A 319 -21.75 11.41 -17.43
CA PRO A 319 -22.21 12.70 -16.93
C PRO A 319 -22.43 13.69 -18.09
N GLN A 320 -23.17 14.76 -17.83
CA GLN A 320 -23.31 15.86 -18.78
C GLN A 320 -21.94 16.44 -19.17
N PRO A 321 -21.78 17.01 -20.38
CA PRO A 321 -20.53 17.66 -20.78
C PRO A 321 -20.02 18.65 -19.73
N GLY A 322 -18.73 18.59 -19.41
CA GLY A 322 -18.08 19.39 -18.37
C GLY A 322 -18.31 18.90 -16.93
N LYS A 323 -19.17 17.88 -16.72
CA LYS A 323 -19.47 17.32 -15.39
C LYS A 323 -18.74 15.98 -15.17
N ALA A 324 -18.69 15.59 -13.90
CA ALA A 324 -18.00 14.40 -13.44
C ALA A 324 -18.81 13.61 -12.40
N ILE A 325 -18.56 12.30 -12.33
CA ILE A 325 -18.98 11.41 -11.24
C ILE A 325 -17.70 10.83 -10.63
N SER A 326 -17.57 10.92 -9.32
CA SER A 326 -16.38 10.50 -8.59
C SER A 326 -16.71 9.41 -7.57
N TYR A 327 -15.89 8.38 -7.50
CA TYR A 327 -16.02 7.24 -6.59
C TYR A 327 -14.78 7.14 -5.72
N PRO A 328 -14.88 7.45 -4.42
CA PRO A 328 -13.78 7.28 -3.49
C PRO A 328 -13.29 5.83 -3.40
N ILE A 329 -11.98 5.66 -3.25
CA ILE A 329 -11.28 4.38 -3.09
C ILE A 329 -10.47 4.42 -1.80
N ALA A 330 -10.53 3.33 -1.04
CA ALA A 330 -9.90 3.16 0.27
C ALA A 330 -10.34 4.21 1.30
N THR A 331 -11.62 4.58 1.32
CA THR A 331 -12.14 5.50 2.34
C THR A 331 -12.06 4.95 3.75
N LEU A 332 -11.95 5.86 4.71
CA LEU A 332 -11.76 5.58 6.11
C LEU A 332 -12.35 6.71 6.98
N ARG A 333 -12.47 6.47 8.30
CA ARG A 333 -12.83 7.52 9.28
C ARG A 333 -11.97 8.77 9.06
N ALA A 334 -12.58 9.95 9.06
CA ALA A 334 -11.92 11.24 8.78
C ALA A 334 -11.37 11.38 7.33
N GLY A 335 -11.93 10.62 6.40
CA GLY A 335 -11.52 10.56 5.00
C GLY A 335 -12.56 9.87 4.11
N ARG A 336 -13.85 10.12 4.37
CA ARG A 336 -14.98 9.51 3.63
C ARG A 336 -15.36 10.27 2.36
N LEU A 337 -14.77 11.45 2.14
CA LEU A 337 -15.05 12.32 1.00
C LEU A 337 -16.56 12.55 0.79
N GLY A 338 -17.30 12.78 1.87
CA GLY A 338 -18.73 13.11 1.84
C GLY A 338 -19.71 11.95 1.58
N THR A 339 -19.21 10.72 1.38
CA THR A 339 -20.07 9.56 1.06
C THR A 339 -20.60 8.81 2.29
N GLU A 340 -20.12 9.17 3.49
CA GLU A 340 -20.29 8.43 4.74
C GLU A 340 -19.82 6.95 4.71
N GLN A 341 -19.27 6.47 3.59
CA GLN A 341 -18.75 5.13 3.43
C GLN A 341 -17.32 5.02 3.99
N SER A 342 -17.10 4.02 4.84
CA SER A 342 -15.76 3.51 5.15
C SER A 342 -15.57 2.19 4.39
N GLN A 343 -14.47 2.09 3.64
CA GLN A 343 -14.10 0.86 2.94
C GLN A 343 -13.10 0.02 3.74
N THR A 344 -12.70 0.46 4.93
CA THR A 344 -11.66 -0.19 5.71
C THR A 344 -12.07 -1.61 6.11
N ALA A 345 -11.19 -2.60 5.90
CA ALA A 345 -11.47 -3.99 6.27
C ALA A 345 -11.50 -4.22 7.79
N LYS A 346 -12.51 -4.96 8.25
CA LYS A 346 -12.65 -5.36 9.65
C LYS A 346 -11.52 -6.32 10.06
N MET A 347 -10.98 -6.15 11.27
CA MET A 347 -10.07 -7.13 11.88
C MET A 347 -10.85 -8.32 12.46
N LEU A 348 -10.49 -9.54 12.08
CA LEU A 348 -10.97 -10.79 12.67
C LEU A 348 -10.24 -11.09 13.98
N VAL A 349 -8.94 -10.87 14.00
CA VAL A 349 -8.07 -10.89 15.18
C VAL A 349 -6.97 -9.85 15.00
N ARG A 350 -6.48 -9.24 16.07
CA ARG A 350 -5.39 -8.24 16.05
C ARG A 350 -4.62 -8.24 17.35
N TYR A 351 -3.39 -7.73 17.33
CA TYR A 351 -2.72 -7.34 18.58
C TYR A 351 -3.36 -6.08 19.17
N ALA A 352 -3.47 -6.05 20.50
CA ALA A 352 -4.21 -5.02 21.23
C ALA A 352 -3.67 -3.59 21.01
N ASP A 353 -2.37 -3.46 20.76
CA ASP A 353 -1.67 -2.19 20.51
C ASP A 353 -1.66 -1.75 19.03
N THR A 354 -2.35 -2.49 18.14
CA THR A 354 -2.36 -2.24 16.69
C THR A 354 -3.73 -1.84 16.17
N ALA A 355 -3.79 -1.31 14.95
CA ALA A 355 -4.98 -0.73 14.32
C ALA A 355 -6.27 -1.54 14.53
N TYR A 356 -7.37 -0.85 14.83
CA TYR A 356 -8.68 -1.48 15.06
C TYR A 356 -9.32 -2.03 13.78
N GLU A 357 -8.96 -1.46 12.64
CA GLU A 357 -9.36 -1.87 11.30
C GLU A 357 -8.12 -1.83 10.38
N ALA A 358 -8.15 -2.50 9.25
CA ALA A 358 -7.02 -2.50 8.30
C ALA A 358 -6.98 -1.20 7.49
N HIS A 359 -6.78 -0.07 8.17
CA HIS A 359 -6.79 1.27 7.57
C HIS A 359 -5.83 1.35 6.38
N GLY A 360 -6.30 1.94 5.29
CA GLY A 360 -5.55 2.01 4.03
C GLY A 360 -5.66 0.75 3.16
N ASN A 361 -6.25 -0.35 3.64
CA ASN A 361 -6.57 -1.51 2.80
C ASN A 361 -5.38 -2.02 1.95
N TYR A 362 -4.15 -1.95 2.50
CA TYR A 362 -2.96 -2.40 1.80
C TYR A 362 -3.10 -3.85 1.34
N GLY A 363 -2.90 -4.10 0.05
CA GLY A 363 -3.07 -5.42 -0.55
C GLY A 363 -4.50 -5.77 -0.98
N VAL A 364 -5.51 -4.94 -0.70
CA VAL A 364 -6.87 -5.16 -1.21
C VAL A 364 -6.91 -4.88 -2.71
N GLU A 365 -7.39 -5.84 -3.50
CA GLU A 365 -7.68 -5.64 -4.92
C GLU A 365 -8.99 -4.90 -5.11
N TYR A 366 -8.97 -3.72 -5.72
CA TYR A 366 -10.15 -3.06 -6.26
C TYR A 366 -10.32 -3.49 -7.71
N ASN A 367 -11.40 -4.22 -8.01
CA ASN A 367 -11.75 -4.68 -9.35
C ASN A 367 -13.06 -4.01 -9.75
N LEU A 368 -12.96 -3.02 -10.64
CA LEU A 368 -14.03 -2.09 -10.95
C LEU A 368 -14.45 -2.23 -12.41
N SER A 369 -15.74 -2.41 -12.66
CA SER A 369 -16.32 -2.48 -14.00
C SER A 369 -17.20 -1.25 -14.26
N LEU A 370 -16.94 -0.55 -15.36
CA LEU A 370 -17.60 0.67 -15.78
C LEU A 370 -18.32 0.44 -17.13
N PRO A 371 -19.57 -0.03 -17.12
CA PRO A 371 -20.42 -0.16 -18.31
C PRO A 371 -20.92 1.22 -18.79
N LEU A 372 -20.03 2.05 -19.34
CA LEU A 372 -20.33 3.41 -19.80
C LEU A 372 -21.38 3.40 -20.92
N SER A 373 -22.34 4.32 -20.85
CA SER A 373 -23.41 4.48 -21.84
C SER A 373 -23.57 5.95 -22.23
N ASN A 374 -23.51 6.25 -23.53
CA ASN A 374 -23.86 7.57 -24.08
C ASN A 374 -25.32 7.57 -24.53
N ASN A 375 -26.19 8.19 -23.73
CA ASN A 375 -27.62 8.36 -24.05
C ASN A 375 -27.93 9.68 -24.76
N THR A 376 -26.91 10.43 -25.20
CA THR A 376 -27.09 11.68 -25.93
C THR A 376 -27.10 11.44 -27.44
N GLU A 377 -27.61 12.42 -28.20
CA GLU A 377 -27.66 12.39 -29.67
C GLU A 377 -26.31 12.75 -30.32
N LYS A 378 -25.28 13.08 -29.53
CA LYS A 378 -23.97 13.50 -30.03
C LYS A 378 -22.89 12.55 -29.56
N ALA A 379 -21.84 12.40 -30.37
CA ALA A 379 -20.62 11.74 -29.90
C ALA A 379 -20.03 12.53 -28.71
N GLN A 380 -19.65 11.80 -27.67
CA GLN A 380 -19.08 12.35 -26.43
C GLN A 380 -17.72 11.72 -26.16
N THR A 381 -16.80 12.51 -25.60
CA THR A 381 -15.50 12.00 -25.12
C THR A 381 -15.52 11.94 -23.61
N VAL A 382 -15.24 10.76 -23.06
CA VAL A 382 -15.24 10.50 -21.61
C VAL A 382 -13.82 10.18 -21.17
N SER A 383 -13.33 10.88 -20.16
CA SER A 383 -12.06 10.62 -19.51
C SER A 383 -12.25 9.89 -18.19
N MET A 384 -11.29 9.02 -17.84
CA MET A 384 -11.19 8.44 -16.50
C MET A 384 -9.87 8.81 -15.86
N THR A 385 -9.90 9.20 -14.58
CA THR A 385 -8.73 9.55 -13.77
C THR A 385 -8.75 8.77 -12.46
N LEU A 386 -7.57 8.41 -11.94
CA LEU A 386 -7.41 7.96 -10.55
C LEU A 386 -6.55 8.99 -9.83
N GLU A 387 -7.15 9.70 -8.88
CA GLU A 387 -6.59 10.95 -8.34
C GLU A 387 -6.44 10.88 -6.82
N THR A 388 -5.59 11.75 -6.28
CA THR A 388 -5.37 11.89 -4.83
C THR A 388 -5.81 13.28 -4.37
N PRO A 389 -7.09 13.47 -4.04
CA PRO A 389 -7.62 14.77 -3.64
C PRO A 389 -7.08 15.17 -2.25
N LEU A 390 -7.34 16.41 -1.86
CA LEU A 390 -7.23 16.80 -0.45
C LEU A 390 -8.19 15.94 0.38
N LYS A 391 -7.70 15.46 1.52
CA LYS A 391 -8.46 14.57 2.39
C LYS A 391 -9.51 15.34 3.18
N ASP A 392 -10.77 15.01 2.94
CA ASP A 392 -11.93 15.54 3.65
C ASP A 392 -12.82 14.39 4.19
N ASP A 393 -13.44 14.58 5.35
CA ASP A 393 -14.49 13.66 5.81
C ASP A 393 -15.84 14.03 5.19
N LYS A 394 -16.16 15.33 5.19
CA LYS A 394 -17.34 15.94 4.56
C LYS A 394 -16.89 16.95 3.53
N LEU A 395 -17.57 17.00 2.39
CA LEU A 395 -17.24 17.93 1.31
C LEU A 395 -17.85 19.30 1.59
N ALA A 396 -17.02 20.27 1.98
CA ALA A 396 -17.48 21.63 2.30
C ALA A 396 -18.07 22.38 1.08
N GLN A 397 -17.63 22.03 -0.13
CA GLN A 397 -17.96 22.73 -1.38
C GLN A 397 -18.61 21.82 -2.42
N GLY A 398 -19.15 20.66 -1.99
CA GLY A 398 -19.91 19.75 -2.85
C GLY A 398 -19.10 18.94 -3.87
N GLY A 399 -17.77 19.05 -3.89
CA GLY A 399 -16.89 18.30 -4.78
C GLY A 399 -15.52 18.02 -4.15
N VAL A 400 -14.75 17.10 -4.76
CA VAL A 400 -13.38 16.79 -4.31
C VAL A 400 -12.44 17.95 -4.62
N ARG A 401 -11.50 18.21 -3.71
CA ARG A 401 -10.65 19.40 -3.76
C ARG A 401 -9.20 19.06 -4.13
N PHE A 402 -8.61 19.95 -4.90
CA PHE A 402 -7.22 19.93 -5.35
C PHE A 402 -6.59 21.30 -5.10
N ARG A 403 -5.30 21.45 -5.38
CA ARG A 403 -4.60 22.74 -5.22
C ARG A 403 -3.41 22.90 -6.16
N LYS A 404 -3.10 24.15 -6.48
CA LYS A 404 -1.89 24.54 -7.22
C LYS A 404 -1.06 25.53 -6.39
N PRO A 405 0.20 25.22 -6.06
CA PRO A 405 0.89 23.94 -6.28
C PRO A 405 0.30 22.82 -5.40
N SER A 406 0.47 21.57 -5.84
CA SER A 406 0.16 20.38 -5.03
C SER A 406 1.00 20.33 -3.75
N LEU A 407 0.69 19.43 -2.83
CA LEU A 407 1.57 19.15 -1.69
C LEU A 407 2.80 18.35 -2.13
N ASP A 408 3.94 18.52 -1.45
CA ASP A 408 5.23 18.04 -1.97
C ASP A 408 5.46 16.52 -1.81
N PHE A 409 4.67 15.84 -0.97
CA PHE A 409 4.84 14.41 -0.69
C PHE A 409 3.95 13.52 -1.60
N PRO A 410 4.47 12.39 -2.15
CA PRO A 410 3.66 11.46 -2.91
C PRO A 410 2.74 10.66 -1.97
N PHE A 411 1.44 10.74 -2.22
CA PHE A 411 0.44 9.98 -1.46
C PHE A 411 -0.05 8.75 -2.22
N PHE A 412 0.17 8.66 -3.53
CA PHE A 412 -0.13 7.44 -4.28
C PHE A 412 1.05 7.02 -5.16
N ARG A 413 1.47 5.77 -5.00
CA ARG A 413 2.50 5.10 -5.80
C ARG A 413 1.96 3.72 -6.12
N GLY A 414 1.36 3.54 -7.29
CA GLY A 414 0.53 2.38 -7.61
C GLY A 414 0.54 2.02 -9.09
N THR A 415 0.47 0.73 -9.41
CA THR A 415 0.16 0.30 -10.78
C THR A 415 -1.34 0.01 -10.88
N VAL A 416 -1.98 0.54 -11.93
CA VAL A 416 -3.36 0.22 -12.32
C VAL A 416 -3.34 -0.61 -13.60
N ARG A 417 -4.29 -1.53 -13.73
CA ARG A 417 -4.57 -2.28 -14.97
C ARG A 417 -5.89 -1.81 -15.55
N LEU A 418 -5.87 -1.40 -16.82
CA LEU A 418 -7.04 -1.02 -17.61
C LEU A 418 -7.33 -2.11 -18.62
N ARG A 419 -8.59 -2.49 -18.76
CA ARG A 419 -9.06 -3.38 -19.85
C ARG A 419 -10.28 -2.78 -20.53
N TYR A 420 -10.25 -2.68 -21.84
CA TYR A 420 -11.33 -2.10 -22.63
C TYR A 420 -11.23 -2.52 -24.10
N ALA A 421 -12.35 -2.43 -24.83
CA ALA A 421 -12.33 -2.51 -26.29
C ALA A 421 -11.91 -1.14 -26.86
N ASP A 422 -10.93 -1.12 -27.76
CA ASP A 422 -10.58 0.11 -28.50
C ASP A 422 -11.62 0.44 -29.58
N ASP A 423 -11.35 1.46 -30.39
CA ASP A 423 -12.29 1.94 -31.40
C ASP A 423 -12.45 0.97 -32.58
N GLN A 424 -11.53 0.01 -32.75
CA GLN A 424 -11.63 -1.10 -33.69
C GLN A 424 -12.34 -2.32 -33.08
N GLY A 425 -12.69 -2.27 -31.79
CA GLY A 425 -13.30 -3.36 -31.05
C GLY A 425 -12.31 -4.37 -30.49
N GLU A 426 -10.99 -4.14 -30.64
CA GLU A 426 -9.97 -5.04 -30.12
C GLU A 426 -9.85 -4.90 -28.59
N GLN A 427 -9.76 -6.03 -27.90
CA GLN A 427 -9.55 -6.03 -26.45
C GLN A 427 -8.12 -5.58 -26.14
N ARG A 428 -7.99 -4.47 -25.42
CA ARG A 428 -6.73 -3.93 -24.92
C ARG A 428 -6.59 -4.20 -23.43
N THR A 429 -5.38 -4.57 -23.02
CA THR A 429 -4.94 -4.54 -21.63
C THR A 429 -3.77 -3.58 -21.52
N ARG A 430 -3.88 -2.60 -20.65
CA ARG A 430 -2.82 -1.62 -20.37
C ARG A 430 -2.50 -1.57 -18.89
N TYR A 431 -1.24 -1.38 -18.57
CA TYR A 431 -0.75 -1.16 -17.22
C TYR A 431 -0.14 0.23 -17.15
N VAL A 432 -0.48 0.97 -16.11
CA VAL A 432 0.02 2.33 -15.89
C VAL A 432 0.53 2.43 -14.48
N HIS A 433 1.77 2.91 -14.31
CA HIS A 433 2.28 3.31 -13.01
C HIS A 433 1.92 4.78 -12.76
N LEU A 434 1.40 5.04 -11.57
CA LEU A 434 0.94 6.33 -11.11
C LEU A 434 1.80 6.78 -9.92
N TRP A 435 2.30 8.00 -10.00
CA TRP A 435 3.08 8.65 -8.95
C TRP A 435 2.48 10.02 -8.64
N HIS A 436 1.58 10.10 -7.67
CA HIS A 436 0.77 11.29 -7.46
C HIS A 436 1.04 11.95 -6.12
N ARG A 437 1.15 13.28 -6.16
CA ARG A 437 1.11 14.16 -5.00
C ARG A 437 -0.35 14.45 -4.60
N THR A 438 -0.56 14.79 -3.33
CA THR A 438 -1.91 15.18 -2.86
C THR A 438 -2.33 16.52 -3.41
N GLY A 439 -3.58 16.58 -3.87
CA GLY A 439 -4.17 17.77 -4.46
C GLY A 439 -3.60 18.09 -5.85
N GLN A 440 -2.88 17.15 -6.48
CA GLN A 440 -2.42 17.31 -7.86
C GLN A 440 -3.55 17.06 -8.85
N VAL A 441 -3.71 17.95 -9.83
CA VAL A 441 -4.56 17.75 -11.01
C VAL A 441 -3.77 16.93 -12.03
N LEU A 442 -4.40 15.88 -12.58
CA LEU A 442 -3.72 14.84 -13.36
C LEU A 442 -4.32 14.70 -14.76
N GLU A 443 -3.50 14.21 -15.69
CA GLU A 443 -3.98 13.78 -16.99
C GLU A 443 -4.82 12.48 -16.87
N PRO A 444 -5.82 12.28 -17.75
CA PRO A 444 -6.61 11.05 -17.78
C PRO A 444 -5.79 9.78 -17.99
N LEU A 445 -6.19 8.72 -17.30
CA LEU A 445 -5.69 7.36 -17.52
C LEU A 445 -5.97 6.88 -18.95
N THR A 446 -7.16 7.21 -19.43
CA THR A 446 -7.60 6.98 -20.80
C THR A 446 -8.76 7.91 -21.14
N LYS A 447 -8.96 8.11 -22.44
CA LYS A 447 -10.10 8.81 -23.03
C LYS A 447 -10.82 7.83 -23.95
N VAL A 448 -12.15 7.84 -23.90
CA VAL A 448 -13.01 6.95 -24.67
C VAL A 448 -14.02 7.80 -25.43
N VAL A 449 -14.11 7.61 -26.74
CA VAL A 449 -15.14 8.24 -27.57
C VAL A 449 -16.34 7.31 -27.65
N LEU A 450 -17.53 7.82 -27.29
CA LEU A 450 -18.78 7.09 -27.35
C LEU A 450 -19.72 7.74 -28.36
N GLN A 451 -20.10 6.98 -29.38
CA GLN A 451 -21.12 7.41 -30.35
C GLN A 451 -22.50 7.49 -29.69
N PRO A 452 -23.48 8.20 -30.28
CA PRO A 452 -24.86 8.21 -29.79
C PRO A 452 -25.40 6.79 -29.60
N GLY A 453 -25.97 6.50 -28.42
CA GLY A 453 -26.48 5.16 -28.05
C GLY A 453 -25.41 4.11 -27.76
N MET A 454 -24.12 4.41 -27.94
CA MET A 454 -23.04 3.45 -27.73
C MET A 454 -22.87 3.12 -26.25
N ARG A 455 -22.60 1.84 -25.99
CA ARG A 455 -22.14 1.33 -24.70
C ARG A 455 -20.72 0.80 -24.83
N ARG A 456 -19.89 1.05 -23.82
CA ARG A 456 -18.53 0.50 -23.76
C ARG A 456 -18.18 0.09 -22.34
N MET A 457 -17.68 -1.12 -22.18
CA MET A 457 -17.14 -1.59 -20.91
C MET A 457 -15.69 -1.13 -20.77
N VAL A 458 -15.38 -0.53 -19.63
CA VAL A 458 -14.00 -0.33 -19.18
C VAL A 458 -13.84 -0.98 -17.81
N GLN A 459 -12.77 -1.73 -17.62
CA GLN A 459 -12.39 -2.28 -16.32
C GLN A 459 -11.14 -1.60 -15.81
N LEU A 460 -11.13 -1.30 -14.52
CA LEU A 460 -9.97 -0.80 -13.79
C LEU A 460 -9.70 -1.72 -12.61
N ASP A 461 -8.47 -2.22 -12.54
CA ASP A 461 -7.99 -3.01 -11.43
C ASP A 461 -6.79 -2.34 -10.76
N LEU A 462 -6.75 -2.34 -9.43
CA LEU A 462 -5.52 -2.07 -8.69
C LEU A 462 -5.47 -2.95 -7.46
N ILE A 463 -4.27 -3.33 -7.04
CA ILE A 463 -4.05 -3.79 -5.66
C ILE A 463 -3.56 -2.57 -4.90
N TYR A 464 -4.30 -2.17 -3.88
CA TYR A 464 -4.01 -0.93 -3.16
C TYR A 464 -2.61 -1.02 -2.52
N PRO A 465 -1.66 -0.16 -2.95
CA PRO A 465 -0.24 -0.35 -2.64
C PRO A 465 0.11 0.01 -1.18
N PRO A 466 0.94 -0.81 -0.50
CA PRO A 466 1.36 -0.58 0.89
C PRO A 466 2.05 0.75 1.21
N ASP A 467 2.57 1.44 0.19
CA ASP A 467 3.32 2.68 0.30
C ASP A 467 2.49 3.92 -0.07
N SER A 468 1.15 3.83 -0.03
CA SER A 468 0.22 4.92 -0.37
C SER A 468 -0.65 5.35 0.80
N THR A 469 -1.08 6.60 0.79
CA THR A 469 -1.92 7.20 1.82
C THR A 469 -3.33 7.42 1.27
N PRO A 470 -4.36 6.81 1.89
CA PRO A 470 -5.75 6.95 1.44
C PRO A 470 -6.36 8.30 1.83
N PRO A 471 -7.48 8.71 1.20
CA PRO A 471 -8.18 8.02 0.10
C PRO A 471 -7.71 8.46 -1.29
N GLN A 472 -8.00 7.65 -2.30
CA GLN A 472 -7.97 8.02 -3.72
C GLN A 472 -9.39 8.19 -4.26
N VAL A 473 -9.53 8.70 -5.48
CA VAL A 473 -10.82 8.84 -6.15
C VAL A 473 -10.71 8.42 -7.61
N LEU A 474 -11.62 7.55 -8.06
CA LEU A 474 -11.82 7.27 -9.48
C LEU A 474 -12.87 8.24 -10.01
N THR A 475 -12.51 9.06 -10.99
CA THR A 475 -13.43 10.03 -11.59
C THR A 475 -13.68 9.71 -13.05
N VAL A 476 -14.97 9.71 -13.43
CA VAL A 476 -15.46 9.64 -14.81
C VAL A 476 -15.97 11.03 -15.17
N ARG A 477 -15.41 11.63 -16.23
CA ARG A 477 -15.76 12.99 -16.67
C ARG A 477 -16.06 13.01 -18.16
N THR A 478 -17.13 13.67 -18.55
CA THR A 478 -17.41 13.96 -19.97
C THR A 478 -16.75 15.30 -20.30
N LEU A 479 -15.87 15.32 -21.31
CA LEU A 479 -15.14 16.51 -21.70
C LEU A 479 -16.06 17.53 -22.38
N GLU A 480 -15.78 18.82 -22.17
CA GLU A 480 -16.37 19.88 -22.99
C GLU A 480 -15.82 19.77 -24.43
N LYS A 481 -16.65 20.15 -25.41
CA LYS A 481 -16.24 20.18 -26.81
C LYS A 481 -15.38 21.39 -27.13
#